data_AF-A0A2V8I341-F1
#
_entry.id   AF-A0A2V8I341-F1
#
_cell.length_a   1.000
_cell.length_b   1.000
_cell.length_c   1.000
_cell.angle_alpha   90.00
_cell.angle_beta   90.00
_cell.angle_gamma   90.00
#
_symmetry.space_group_name_H-M   'P 1'
#
loop_
_entity.id
_entity.type
_entity.pdbx_description
1 polymer ?
#
loop_
_entity_poly.entity_id
_entity_poly.type
_entity_poly.pdbx_seq_one_letter_code
_entity_poly.pdbx_strand_id
1 'polypeptide(L)'
;EGTCVAVLEAKARLIPSPQYRSLVGLGYRDAFAAADHVPEILALEPIGLEGFEGAMIDGLRRKGAPNLELIPEGRGYLLAEFGSNDPGTSEQRARGLIERLTRLPDPPNMRLYTKTEAKAVWRIRESGPRAAGGGPGMPPRFEGWDDASVAPDRLGPYLRELRELLDSYNYQAAYYGHFGHGCIHMQVSFDLFTEQGIRNYAEFIERAADLVVKYGGSLSGEHGDGQARGALLPKMFGPELMQAFRDFKAVWDPQNKMNPHKAAVDPYAPTENLRLGADYKPQDPPTHFAFPDDQGSFAKASLRCIGVGACRKSTEGTMCPSYMATLEEEHSTRGRARLLWEMLQSEVVQDGWKSEQVKQAMDLCLSCKACKSECPTNVDLATYRSEFLSHYYETHSRPLQAYAFGMIDRWARLASVAPRLANFANNAPGVRQILGSALHLAPERQIPRFAPQTFRQWARRRRVPDAAMAGGTSNRSRQVILWADTFNNYFHPHTSEAAYEVLTHAGFEVSVPAGHLCCGRPLYDFGMIDRAQAYLQEILRKLAGPIDAGVPIVVLEPSCASVFRDELRSLFPSDDRAERLRKQTFVLSEFLERQAPHYVP
;
A
#
# COMPACT_ATOMS: atom_id res chain seq x y z
N GLU A 1 -16.23 -17.01 18.79
CA GLU A 1 -15.68 -15.63 18.84
C GLU A 1 -15.48 -15.11 20.28
N GLY A 2 -14.83 -15.88 21.16
CA GLY A 2 -14.50 -15.42 22.53
C GLY A 2 -15.69 -15.13 23.44
N THR A 3 -16.91 -15.54 23.09
CA THR A 3 -18.13 -15.28 23.87
C THR A 3 -18.30 -16.21 25.06
N CYS A 4 -17.71 -17.41 25.07
CA CYS A 4 -17.85 -18.35 26.19
C CYS A 4 -16.53 -18.70 26.87
N VAL A 5 -15.44 -18.74 26.11
CA VAL A 5 -14.12 -19.18 26.58
C VAL A 5 -13.00 -18.41 25.90
N ALA A 6 -11.84 -18.34 26.55
CA ALA A 6 -10.57 -17.96 25.93
C ALA A 6 -9.81 -19.24 25.58
N VAL A 7 -9.48 -19.43 24.30
CA VAL A 7 -8.70 -20.59 23.85
C VAL A 7 -7.22 -20.29 24.06
N LEU A 8 -6.53 -21.11 24.85
CA LEU A 8 -5.10 -20.95 25.13
C LEU A 8 -4.23 -21.79 24.20
N GLU A 9 -4.70 -22.99 23.85
CA GLU A 9 -3.97 -23.95 23.01
C GLU A 9 -4.97 -24.71 22.14
N ALA A 10 -4.55 -25.11 20.94
CA ALA A 10 -5.34 -25.92 20.03
C ALA A 10 -4.48 -27.02 19.41
N LYS A 11 -4.98 -28.26 19.43
CA LYS A 11 -4.38 -29.38 18.72
C LYS A 11 -5.08 -29.55 17.37
N ALA A 12 -4.40 -29.18 16.29
CA ALA A 12 -4.93 -29.30 14.93
C ALA A 12 -4.49 -30.61 14.25
N ARG A 13 -5.38 -31.18 13.43
CA ARG A 13 -5.02 -32.24 12.49
C ARG A 13 -4.48 -31.60 11.22
N LEU A 14 -3.24 -31.90 10.87
CA LEU A 14 -2.63 -31.39 9.64
C LEU A 14 -3.11 -32.22 8.44
N ILE A 15 -3.43 -31.55 7.34
CA ILE A 15 -3.75 -32.18 6.06
C ILE A 15 -2.49 -32.25 5.18
N PRO A 16 -2.28 -33.33 4.40
CA PRO A 16 -1.17 -33.39 3.45
C PRO A 16 -1.24 -32.26 2.42
N SER A 17 -0.17 -31.47 2.27
CA SER A 17 -0.04 -30.51 1.16
C SER A 17 0.61 -31.20 -0.03
N PRO A 18 -0.04 -31.26 -1.21
CA PRO A 18 0.55 -31.84 -2.41
C PRO A 18 1.87 -31.14 -2.80
N GLN A 19 2.85 -31.93 -3.25
CA GLN A 19 4.17 -31.41 -3.64
C GLN A 19 4.17 -30.64 -4.96
N TYR A 20 3.30 -31.03 -5.89
CA TYR A 20 3.18 -30.45 -7.22
C TYR A 20 1.81 -29.79 -7.37
N ARG A 21 1.80 -28.60 -7.98
CA ARG A 21 0.60 -27.82 -8.21
C ARG A 21 0.60 -27.27 -9.64
N SER A 22 -0.58 -27.27 -10.25
CA SER A 22 -0.81 -26.73 -11.58
C SER A 22 -1.98 -25.75 -11.50
N LEU A 23 -1.78 -24.54 -12.01
CA LEU A 23 -2.78 -23.48 -11.97
C LEU A 23 -3.31 -23.20 -13.38
N VAL A 24 -4.62 -23.14 -13.51
CA VAL A 24 -5.32 -22.70 -14.72
C VAL A 24 -6.09 -21.43 -14.42
N GLY A 25 -5.84 -20.39 -15.20
CA GLY A 25 -6.62 -19.17 -15.21
C GLY A 25 -7.71 -19.24 -16.27
N LEU A 26 -8.93 -18.89 -15.88
CA LEU A 26 -10.11 -18.84 -16.74
C LEU A 26 -10.65 -17.42 -16.78
N GLY A 27 -10.88 -16.87 -17.97
CA GLY A 27 -11.43 -15.54 -18.21
C GLY A 27 -12.80 -15.61 -18.89
N TYR A 28 -13.78 -15.02 -18.24
CA TYR A 28 -15.20 -14.98 -18.61
C TYR A 28 -15.65 -13.57 -18.94
N ARG A 29 -16.80 -13.42 -19.59
CA ARG A 29 -17.40 -12.12 -19.88
C ARG A 29 -17.77 -11.31 -18.64
N ASP A 30 -18.09 -11.97 -17.52
CA ASP A 30 -18.46 -11.37 -16.24
C ASP A 30 -18.31 -12.41 -15.11
N ALA A 31 -18.40 -11.97 -13.85
CA ALA A 31 -18.27 -12.83 -12.67
C ALA A 31 -19.45 -13.81 -12.48
N PHE A 32 -20.60 -13.56 -13.11
CA PHE A 32 -21.79 -14.41 -13.02
C PHE A 32 -21.65 -15.65 -13.89
N ALA A 33 -21.17 -15.48 -15.12
CA ALA A 33 -20.82 -16.57 -16.03
C ALA A 33 -19.70 -17.43 -15.45
N ALA A 34 -18.72 -16.81 -14.79
CA ALA A 34 -17.71 -17.52 -14.01
C ALA A 34 -18.36 -18.39 -12.92
N ALA A 35 -19.27 -17.81 -12.11
CA ALA A 35 -19.99 -18.55 -11.07
C ALA A 35 -20.83 -19.72 -11.61
N ASP A 36 -21.48 -19.58 -12.76
CA ASP A 36 -22.29 -20.65 -13.36
C ASP A 36 -21.44 -21.90 -13.70
N HIS A 37 -20.15 -21.72 -14.01
CA HIS A 37 -19.24 -22.83 -14.37
C HIS A 37 -18.60 -23.51 -13.15
N VAL A 38 -18.77 -22.96 -11.93
CA VAL A 38 -18.16 -23.52 -10.71
C VAL A 38 -18.50 -25.00 -10.51
N PRO A 39 -19.77 -25.47 -10.60
CA PRO A 39 -20.10 -26.88 -10.36
C PRO A 39 -19.39 -27.84 -11.32
N GLU A 40 -19.21 -27.44 -12.58
CA GLU A 40 -18.52 -28.27 -13.57
C GLU A 40 -17.03 -28.40 -13.27
N ILE A 41 -16.40 -27.33 -12.79
CA ILE A 41 -14.98 -27.34 -12.42
C ILE A 41 -14.77 -28.14 -11.14
N LEU A 42 -15.67 -28.02 -10.15
CA LEU A 42 -15.60 -28.78 -8.91
C LEU A 42 -15.67 -30.29 -9.12
N ALA A 43 -16.36 -30.76 -10.18
CA ALA A 43 -16.40 -32.17 -10.54
C ALA A 43 -15.03 -32.75 -10.95
N LEU A 44 -14.02 -31.91 -11.17
CA LEU A 44 -12.63 -32.30 -11.44
C LEU A 44 -11.74 -32.28 -10.19
N GLU A 45 -12.32 -32.03 -9.01
CA GLU A 45 -11.65 -32.03 -7.71
C GLU A 45 -10.41 -31.11 -7.64
N PRO A 46 -10.54 -29.80 -7.97
CA PRO A 46 -9.48 -28.85 -7.72
C PRO A 46 -9.22 -28.74 -6.21
N ILE A 47 -7.98 -28.46 -5.82
CA ILE A 47 -7.61 -28.17 -4.43
C ILE A 47 -7.91 -26.71 -4.04
N GLY A 48 -8.12 -25.85 -5.03
CA GLY A 48 -8.53 -24.46 -4.85
C GLY A 48 -9.27 -23.96 -6.08
N LEU A 49 -10.37 -23.23 -5.87
CA LEU A 49 -11.14 -22.59 -6.92
C LEU A 49 -11.56 -21.20 -6.47
N GLU A 50 -10.73 -20.23 -6.83
CA GLU A 50 -10.91 -18.83 -6.48
C GLU A 50 -11.52 -18.05 -7.63
N GLY A 51 -12.26 -17.00 -7.35
CA GLY A 51 -12.74 -16.11 -8.40
C GLY A 51 -12.73 -14.65 -8.00
N PHE A 52 -12.77 -13.78 -9.00
CA PHE A 52 -12.79 -12.33 -8.85
C PHE A 52 -13.27 -11.61 -10.11
N GLU A 53 -13.65 -10.34 -9.95
CA GLU A 53 -14.20 -9.49 -11.02
C GLU A 53 -13.16 -8.55 -11.65
N GLY A 54 -13.39 -8.13 -12.90
CA GLY A 54 -12.55 -7.24 -13.71
C GLY A 54 -12.28 -5.88 -13.08
N ALA A 55 -13.20 -5.35 -12.27
CA ALA A 55 -12.98 -4.13 -11.50
C ALA A 55 -11.74 -4.24 -10.59
N MET A 56 -11.39 -5.46 -10.16
CA MET A 56 -10.19 -5.73 -9.39
C MET A 56 -8.91 -5.47 -10.18
N ILE A 57 -8.89 -5.94 -11.43
CA ILE A 57 -7.77 -5.74 -12.36
C ILE A 57 -7.62 -4.26 -12.72
N ASP A 58 -8.73 -3.54 -12.89
CA ASP A 58 -8.69 -2.09 -13.16
C ASP A 58 -8.12 -1.30 -11.98
N GLY A 59 -8.46 -1.69 -10.74
CA GLY A 59 -7.87 -1.15 -9.52
C GLY A 59 -6.36 -1.38 -9.45
N LEU A 60 -5.93 -2.61 -9.70
CA LEU A 60 -4.50 -2.98 -9.71
C LEU A 60 -3.71 -2.28 -10.84
N ARG A 61 -4.30 -2.12 -12.03
CA ARG A 61 -3.67 -1.44 -13.16
C ARG A 61 -3.40 0.02 -12.85
N ARG A 62 -4.36 0.72 -12.23
CA ARG A 62 -4.17 2.11 -11.77
C ARG A 62 -3.05 2.25 -10.75
N LYS A 63 -2.81 1.21 -9.96
CA LYS A 63 -1.71 1.14 -8.98
C LYS A 63 -0.36 0.76 -9.58
N GLY A 64 -0.32 0.45 -10.88
CA GLY A 64 0.90 -0.02 -11.55
C GLY A 64 1.35 -1.39 -11.04
N ALA A 65 0.42 -2.25 -10.64
CA ALA A 65 0.76 -3.61 -10.22
C ALA A 65 1.42 -4.37 -11.40
N PRO A 66 2.51 -5.12 -11.15
CA PRO A 66 3.18 -5.89 -12.18
C PRO A 66 2.40 -7.16 -12.54
N ASN A 67 2.76 -7.79 -13.67
CA ASN A 67 2.28 -9.10 -14.10
C ASN A 67 0.79 -9.20 -14.44
N LEU A 68 0.10 -8.07 -14.66
CA LEU A 68 -1.33 -8.06 -14.99
C LEU A 68 -1.61 -8.66 -16.38
N GLU A 69 -0.61 -8.70 -17.25
CA GLU A 69 -0.65 -9.36 -18.55
C GLU A 69 -0.76 -10.89 -18.46
N LEU A 70 -0.52 -11.48 -17.28
CA LEU A 70 -0.73 -12.92 -17.04
C LEU A 70 -2.20 -13.30 -16.87
N ILE A 71 -3.08 -12.34 -16.57
CA ILE A 71 -4.51 -12.61 -16.39
C ILE A 71 -5.16 -12.82 -17.76
N PRO A 72 -5.98 -13.86 -17.97
CA PRO A 72 -6.63 -14.10 -19.26
C PRO A 72 -7.58 -12.95 -19.62
N GLU A 73 -7.94 -12.84 -20.90
CA GLU A 73 -8.93 -11.84 -21.33
C GLU A 73 -10.31 -12.14 -20.72
N GLY A 74 -10.99 -11.11 -20.23
CA GLY A 74 -12.31 -11.25 -19.58
C GLY A 74 -12.61 -10.12 -18.59
N ARG A 75 -13.74 -10.24 -17.90
CA ARG A 75 -14.18 -9.39 -16.77
C ARG A 75 -14.69 -10.19 -15.57
N GLY A 76 -14.76 -11.52 -15.65
CA GLY A 76 -14.87 -12.41 -14.50
C GLY A 76 -13.81 -13.49 -14.62
N TYR A 77 -13.23 -13.90 -13.51
CA TYR A 77 -12.11 -14.82 -13.54
C TYR A 77 -12.29 -15.94 -12.53
N LEU A 78 -11.80 -17.12 -12.91
CA LEU A 78 -11.57 -18.23 -12.00
C LEU A 78 -10.11 -18.68 -12.06
N LEU A 79 -9.57 -19.03 -10.91
CA LEU A 79 -8.27 -19.65 -10.74
C LEU A 79 -8.48 -21.04 -10.16
N ALA A 80 -8.29 -22.05 -10.99
CA ALA A 80 -8.41 -23.45 -10.61
C ALA A 80 -7.01 -24.03 -10.37
N GLU A 81 -6.73 -24.41 -9.12
CA GLU A 81 -5.48 -25.07 -8.75
C GLU A 81 -5.72 -26.57 -8.52
N PHE A 82 -4.89 -27.39 -9.16
CA PHE A 82 -4.85 -28.83 -8.95
C PHE A 82 -3.55 -29.19 -8.24
N GLY A 83 -3.62 -30.16 -7.32
CA GLY A 83 -2.48 -30.64 -6.57
C GLY A 83 -2.33 -32.15 -6.64
N SER A 84 -1.09 -32.62 -6.73
CA SER A 84 -0.74 -34.05 -6.64
C SER A 84 0.66 -34.24 -6.05
N ASN A 85 0.94 -35.45 -5.56
CA ASN A 85 2.30 -35.88 -5.22
C ASN A 85 3.07 -36.41 -6.44
N ASP A 86 2.40 -36.57 -7.57
CA ASP A 86 3.00 -36.87 -8.87
C ASP A 86 2.85 -35.67 -9.83
N PRO A 87 3.96 -35.15 -10.41
CA PRO A 87 3.90 -33.97 -11.27
C PRO A 87 3.03 -34.18 -12.52
N GLY A 88 3.08 -35.36 -13.13
CA GLY A 88 2.31 -35.66 -14.34
C GLY A 88 0.80 -35.59 -14.11
N THR A 89 0.34 -36.09 -12.97
CA THR A 89 -1.08 -36.12 -12.60
C THR A 89 -1.66 -34.71 -12.39
N SER A 90 -0.93 -33.81 -11.74
CA SER A 90 -1.39 -32.43 -11.51
C SER A 90 -1.61 -31.70 -12.83
N GLU A 91 -0.64 -31.81 -13.74
CA GLU A 91 -0.71 -31.19 -15.05
C GLU A 91 -1.78 -31.86 -15.94
N GLN A 92 -1.93 -33.19 -15.86
CA GLN A 92 -2.97 -33.91 -16.59
C GLN A 92 -4.37 -33.45 -16.19
N ARG A 93 -4.64 -33.23 -14.89
CA ARG A 93 -5.93 -32.70 -14.43
C ARG A 93 -6.18 -31.29 -14.96
N ALA A 94 -5.15 -30.44 -14.90
CA ALA A 94 -5.22 -29.08 -15.44
C ALA A 94 -5.50 -29.05 -16.95
N ARG A 95 -4.83 -29.93 -17.73
CA ARG A 95 -5.09 -30.08 -19.17
C ARG A 95 -6.48 -30.67 -19.44
N GLY A 96 -6.93 -31.63 -18.63
CA GLY A 96 -8.27 -32.20 -18.72
C GLY A 96 -9.38 -31.16 -18.52
N LEU A 97 -9.18 -30.20 -17.59
CA LEU A 97 -10.06 -29.04 -17.45
C LEU A 97 -10.13 -28.23 -18.76
N ILE A 98 -8.98 -27.87 -19.32
CA ILE A 98 -8.91 -27.08 -20.57
C ILE A 98 -9.60 -27.81 -21.72
N GLU A 99 -9.32 -29.10 -21.89
CA GLU A 99 -9.94 -29.93 -22.94
C GLU A 99 -11.47 -30.02 -22.79
N ARG A 100 -11.95 -30.15 -21.54
CA ARG A 100 -13.39 -30.20 -21.26
C ARG A 100 -14.07 -28.87 -21.59
N LEU A 101 -13.52 -27.76 -21.11
CA LEU A 101 -14.09 -26.43 -21.33
C LEU A 101 -14.01 -25.99 -22.80
N THR A 102 -12.99 -26.41 -23.54
CA THR A 102 -12.86 -26.13 -24.99
C THR A 102 -14.01 -26.72 -25.81
N ARG A 103 -14.64 -27.80 -25.33
CA ARG A 103 -15.76 -28.47 -26.02
C ARG A 103 -17.12 -27.81 -25.75
N LEU A 104 -17.18 -26.80 -24.88
CA LEU A 104 -18.41 -26.09 -24.58
C LEU A 104 -18.76 -25.09 -25.71
N PRO A 105 -20.04 -24.74 -25.88
CA PRO A 105 -20.47 -23.78 -26.91
C PRO A 105 -19.89 -22.37 -26.74
N ASP A 106 -19.59 -21.96 -25.51
CA ASP A 106 -19.03 -20.65 -25.15
C ASP A 106 -17.82 -20.86 -24.22
N PRO A 107 -16.65 -21.28 -24.77
CA PRO A 107 -15.48 -21.58 -23.96
C PRO A 107 -14.86 -20.28 -23.40
N PRO A 108 -14.47 -20.26 -22.11
CA PRO A 108 -13.75 -19.11 -21.55
C PRO A 108 -12.36 -18.98 -22.18
N ASN A 109 -11.75 -17.80 -22.03
CA ASN A 109 -10.33 -17.65 -22.28
C ASN A 109 -9.56 -18.45 -21.22
N MET A 110 -8.55 -19.21 -21.62
CA MET A 110 -7.85 -20.13 -20.73
C MET A 110 -6.34 -19.96 -20.81
N ARG A 111 -5.68 -20.05 -19.66
CA ARG A 111 -4.21 -20.04 -19.58
C ARG A 111 -3.72 -21.03 -18.54
N LEU A 112 -2.86 -21.96 -18.96
CA LEU A 112 -2.09 -22.81 -18.06
C LEU A 112 -0.81 -22.08 -17.68
N TYR A 113 -0.51 -22.00 -16.37
CA TYR A 113 0.63 -21.25 -15.88
C TYR A 113 1.84 -22.12 -15.56
N THR A 114 3.03 -21.59 -15.82
CA THR A 114 4.27 -22.11 -15.24
C THR A 114 4.32 -21.87 -13.73
N LYS A 115 5.22 -22.56 -13.02
CA LYS A 115 5.38 -22.40 -11.56
C LYS A 115 5.69 -20.95 -11.13
N THR A 116 6.44 -20.21 -11.95
CA THR A 116 6.79 -18.81 -11.67
C THR A 116 5.60 -17.89 -11.92
N GLU A 117 4.91 -18.06 -13.04
CA GLU A 117 3.69 -17.29 -13.35
C GLU A 117 2.59 -17.54 -12.32
N ALA A 118 2.38 -18.78 -11.91
CA ALA A 118 1.36 -19.14 -10.93
C ALA A 118 1.54 -18.39 -9.60
N LYS A 119 2.79 -18.21 -9.13
CA LYS A 119 3.08 -17.39 -7.94
C LYS A 119 2.71 -15.92 -8.14
N ALA A 120 2.98 -15.37 -9.33
CA ALA A 120 2.63 -13.99 -9.65
C ALA A 120 1.10 -13.79 -9.71
N VAL A 121 0.38 -14.74 -10.31
CA VAL A 121 -1.09 -14.74 -10.42
C VAL A 121 -1.75 -14.89 -9.04
N TRP A 122 -1.25 -15.79 -8.19
CA TRP A 122 -1.71 -15.90 -6.81
C TRP A 122 -1.52 -14.60 -6.04
N ARG A 123 -0.37 -13.93 -6.20
CA ARG A 123 -0.13 -12.62 -5.58
C ARG A 123 -1.14 -11.57 -6.06
N ILE A 124 -1.55 -11.60 -7.33
CA ILE A 124 -2.63 -10.74 -7.86
C ILE A 124 -3.95 -11.04 -7.12
N ARG A 125 -4.34 -12.31 -6.98
CA ARG A 125 -5.57 -12.72 -6.27
C ARG A 125 -5.54 -12.45 -4.77
N GLU A 126 -4.41 -12.59 -4.09
CA GLU A 126 -4.30 -12.38 -2.64
C GLU A 126 -4.29 -10.90 -2.28
N SER A 127 -3.56 -10.08 -3.05
CA SER A 127 -3.41 -8.65 -2.77
C SER A 127 -4.53 -7.81 -3.39
N GLY A 128 -5.02 -8.22 -4.56
CA GLY A 128 -5.93 -7.44 -5.40
C GLY A 128 -7.30 -7.12 -4.82
N PRO A 129 -7.99 -7.98 -4.06
CA PRO A 129 -9.39 -7.72 -3.75
C PRO A 129 -9.58 -6.67 -2.66
N ARG A 130 -8.74 -6.70 -1.62
CA ARG A 130 -8.68 -5.64 -0.59
C ARG A 130 -7.99 -4.37 -1.10
N ALA A 131 -7.19 -4.47 -2.17
CA ALA A 131 -6.57 -3.34 -2.85
C ALA A 131 -7.50 -2.65 -3.86
N ALA A 132 -8.40 -3.37 -4.50
CA ALA A 132 -9.19 -2.85 -5.61
C ALA A 132 -10.35 -1.95 -5.17
N GLY A 133 -10.78 -2.07 -3.92
CA GLY A 133 -11.87 -1.27 -3.36
C GLY A 133 -11.48 0.18 -3.05
N GLY A 134 -10.18 0.51 -2.97
CA GLY A 134 -9.71 1.85 -2.64
C GLY A 134 -8.43 2.24 -3.38
N GLY A 135 -8.44 3.41 -4.01
CA GLY A 135 -7.28 3.98 -4.70
C GLY A 135 -7.50 5.46 -5.00
N PRO A 136 -6.45 6.20 -5.39
CA PRO A 136 -6.54 7.62 -5.69
C PRO A 136 -7.74 7.98 -6.57
N GLY A 137 -8.62 8.86 -6.07
CA GLY A 137 -9.79 9.36 -6.80
C GLY A 137 -11.02 8.44 -6.85
N MET A 138 -11.01 7.30 -6.16
CA MET A 138 -12.19 6.42 -6.03
C MET A 138 -13.00 6.76 -4.76
N PRO A 139 -14.34 6.59 -4.77
CA PRO A 139 -15.12 6.66 -3.54
C PRO A 139 -14.62 5.60 -2.55
N PRO A 140 -14.61 5.90 -1.23
CA PRO A 140 -14.23 4.92 -0.24
C PRO A 140 -15.18 3.72 -0.32
N ARG A 141 -14.62 2.53 -0.11
CA ARG A 141 -15.38 1.30 0.01
C ARG A 141 -15.04 0.64 1.34
N PHE A 142 -16.07 0.10 1.97
CA PHE A 142 -16.00 -0.46 3.29
C PHE A 142 -16.43 -1.92 3.26
N GLU A 143 -15.88 -2.70 4.17
CA GLU A 143 -16.50 -3.93 4.62
C GLU A 143 -17.88 -3.62 5.25
N GLY A 144 -18.75 -4.61 5.33
CA GLY A 144 -20.09 -4.42 5.90
C GLY A 144 -21.15 -5.33 5.30
N TRP A 145 -20.91 -5.84 4.10
CA TRP A 145 -21.60 -7.00 3.54
C TRP A 145 -20.63 -7.80 2.67
N ASP A 146 -20.01 -8.78 3.28
CA ASP A 146 -18.97 -9.63 2.74
C ASP A 146 -19.05 -10.99 3.44
N ASP A 147 -18.44 -12.01 2.85
CA ASP A 147 -18.36 -13.37 3.39
C ASP A 147 -19.71 -14.11 3.42
N ALA A 148 -20.70 -13.63 2.68
CA ALA A 148 -21.93 -14.38 2.47
C ALA A 148 -21.67 -15.62 1.59
N SER A 149 -22.23 -16.76 1.99
CA SER A 149 -22.02 -18.04 1.31
C SER A 149 -23.33 -18.67 0.86
N VAL A 150 -23.36 -19.19 -0.38
CA VAL A 150 -24.47 -20.01 -0.89
C VAL A 150 -23.90 -21.30 -1.49
N ALA A 151 -24.74 -22.31 -1.72
CA ALA A 151 -24.28 -23.53 -2.38
C ALA A 151 -23.68 -23.21 -3.77
N PRO A 152 -22.56 -23.85 -4.19
CA PRO A 152 -21.88 -23.51 -5.45
C PRO A 152 -22.76 -23.58 -6.71
N ASP A 153 -23.74 -24.47 -6.74
CA ASP A 153 -24.73 -24.61 -7.82
C ASP A 153 -25.75 -23.46 -7.89
N ARG A 154 -25.86 -22.66 -6.82
CA ARG A 154 -26.74 -21.49 -6.72
C ARG A 154 -26.00 -20.16 -6.83
N LEU A 155 -24.67 -20.20 -6.93
CA LEU A 155 -23.82 -19.01 -6.83
C LEU A 155 -24.10 -17.99 -7.94
N GLY A 156 -24.23 -18.45 -9.19
CA GLY A 156 -24.49 -17.56 -10.33
C GLY A 156 -25.80 -16.79 -10.20
N PRO A 157 -26.96 -17.46 -9.99
CA PRO A 157 -28.23 -16.79 -9.73
C PRO A 157 -28.18 -15.82 -8.54
N TYR A 158 -27.57 -16.24 -7.41
CA TYR A 158 -27.42 -15.38 -6.23
C TYR A 158 -26.65 -14.09 -6.52
N LEU A 159 -25.51 -14.18 -7.22
CA LEU A 159 -24.69 -13.02 -7.55
C LEU A 159 -25.43 -12.01 -8.46
N ARG A 160 -26.30 -12.49 -9.35
CA ARG A 160 -27.12 -11.61 -10.21
C ARG A 160 -28.14 -10.82 -9.39
N GLU A 161 -28.91 -11.48 -8.54
CA GLU A 161 -29.87 -10.79 -7.66
C GLU A 161 -29.17 -9.88 -6.65
N LEU A 162 -27.98 -10.25 -6.17
CA LEU A 162 -27.18 -9.39 -5.31
C LEU A 162 -26.70 -8.13 -6.04
N ARG A 163 -26.35 -8.26 -7.34
CA ARG A 163 -26.01 -7.10 -8.18
C ARG A 163 -27.21 -6.17 -8.32
N GLU A 164 -28.39 -6.71 -8.60
CA GLU A 164 -29.64 -5.92 -8.69
C GLU A 164 -29.93 -5.18 -7.38
N LEU A 165 -29.71 -5.84 -6.23
CA LEU A 165 -29.87 -5.22 -4.92
C LEU A 165 -28.88 -4.07 -4.72
N LEU A 166 -27.59 -4.28 -5.02
CA LEU A 166 -26.56 -3.22 -4.95
C LEU A 166 -26.92 -2.02 -5.85
N ASP A 167 -27.36 -2.30 -7.08
CA ASP A 167 -27.74 -1.28 -8.06
C ASP A 167 -28.95 -0.45 -7.57
N SER A 168 -29.89 -1.06 -6.85
CA SER A 168 -31.04 -0.35 -6.28
C SER A 168 -30.67 0.73 -5.24
N TYR A 169 -29.49 0.63 -4.62
CA TYR A 169 -28.93 1.63 -3.71
C TYR A 169 -27.80 2.46 -4.35
N ASN A 170 -27.53 2.28 -5.65
CA ASN A 170 -26.38 2.85 -6.37
C ASN A 170 -25.02 2.50 -5.72
N TYR A 171 -24.91 1.31 -5.13
CA TYR A 171 -23.68 0.85 -4.50
C TYR A 171 -22.72 0.19 -5.48
N GLN A 172 -21.46 0.60 -5.44
CA GLN A 172 -20.39 -0.03 -6.19
C GLN A 172 -19.70 -1.09 -5.34
N ALA A 173 -19.59 -2.30 -5.89
CA ALA A 173 -18.88 -3.42 -5.28
C ALA A 173 -18.15 -4.24 -6.34
N ALA A 174 -17.05 -4.88 -5.94
CA ALA A 174 -16.35 -5.87 -6.75
C ALA A 174 -16.36 -7.23 -6.04
N TYR A 175 -16.77 -8.28 -6.74
CA TYR A 175 -16.83 -9.63 -6.17
C TYR A 175 -15.47 -10.32 -6.19
N TYR A 176 -15.14 -11.01 -5.11
CA TYR A 176 -13.99 -11.90 -5.01
C TYR A 176 -14.20 -12.93 -3.93
N GLY A 177 -13.51 -14.06 -3.99
CA GLY A 177 -13.57 -15.04 -2.91
C GLY A 177 -13.41 -16.47 -3.36
N HIS A 178 -13.82 -17.34 -2.47
CA HIS A 178 -13.78 -18.78 -2.61
C HIS A 178 -15.00 -19.27 -3.40
N PHE A 179 -15.04 -18.97 -4.70
CA PHE A 179 -16.16 -19.36 -5.59
C PHE A 179 -16.44 -20.86 -5.52
N GLY A 180 -15.41 -21.71 -5.37
CA GLY A 180 -15.59 -23.16 -5.18
C GLY A 180 -16.35 -23.56 -3.92
N HIS A 181 -16.34 -22.72 -2.88
CA HIS A 181 -17.15 -22.92 -1.67
C HIS A 181 -18.44 -22.09 -1.69
N GLY A 182 -18.68 -21.32 -2.76
CA GLY A 182 -19.76 -20.37 -2.88
C GLY A 182 -19.68 -19.22 -1.87
N CYS A 183 -18.50 -18.97 -1.30
CA CYS A 183 -18.25 -17.88 -0.35
C CYS A 183 -17.71 -16.65 -1.08
N ILE A 184 -18.40 -15.51 -0.92
CA ILE A 184 -18.12 -14.28 -1.65
C ILE A 184 -17.85 -13.14 -0.69
N HIS A 185 -16.75 -12.46 -0.94
CA HIS A 185 -16.38 -11.22 -0.29
C HIS A 185 -16.52 -10.05 -1.26
N MET A 186 -16.76 -8.87 -0.70
CA MET A 186 -16.78 -7.62 -1.44
C MET A 186 -16.52 -6.45 -0.50
N GLN A 187 -16.05 -5.34 -1.07
CA GLN A 187 -16.08 -4.04 -0.41
C GLN A 187 -17.06 -3.16 -1.18
N VAL A 188 -17.93 -2.49 -0.44
CA VAL A 188 -19.06 -1.75 -1.00
C VAL A 188 -18.91 -0.27 -0.71
N SER A 189 -19.30 0.59 -1.65
CA SER A 189 -19.27 2.05 -1.48
C SER A 189 -20.40 2.57 -0.57
N PHE A 190 -20.49 2.03 0.64
CA PHE A 190 -21.46 2.50 1.64
C PHE A 190 -21.17 3.95 2.01
N ASP A 191 -22.24 4.74 2.13
CA ASP A 191 -22.18 6.05 2.77
C ASP A 191 -22.44 5.88 4.26
N LEU A 192 -21.36 5.79 5.04
CA LEU A 192 -21.41 5.71 6.50
C LEU A 192 -21.28 7.08 7.18
N PHE A 193 -21.31 8.17 6.41
CA PHE A 193 -21.08 9.53 6.92
C PHE A 193 -22.36 10.36 7.02
N THR A 194 -23.43 9.96 6.33
CA THR A 194 -24.70 10.69 6.37
C THR A 194 -25.80 9.84 7.01
N GLU A 195 -26.77 10.50 7.65
CA GLU A 195 -27.91 9.79 8.23
C GLU A 195 -28.67 8.95 7.20
N GLN A 196 -28.88 9.50 6.00
CA GLN A 196 -29.54 8.77 4.92
C GLN A 196 -28.71 7.57 4.44
N GLY A 197 -27.40 7.75 4.30
CA GLY A 197 -26.47 6.68 3.94
C GLY A 197 -26.49 5.53 4.95
N ILE A 198 -26.48 5.86 6.24
CA ILE A 198 -26.53 4.88 7.34
C ILE A 198 -27.87 4.12 7.34
N ARG A 199 -28.99 4.81 7.09
CA ARG A 199 -30.31 4.15 6.93
C ARG A 199 -30.33 3.21 5.74
N ASN A 200 -29.81 3.65 4.59
CA ASN A 200 -29.71 2.83 3.39
C ASN A 200 -28.83 1.60 3.64
N TYR A 201 -27.71 1.76 4.37
CA TYR A 201 -26.85 0.65 4.77
C TYR A 201 -27.60 -0.38 5.62
N ALA A 202 -28.34 0.08 6.65
CA ALA A 202 -29.13 -0.80 7.51
C ALA A 202 -30.20 -1.57 6.72
N GLU A 203 -30.94 -0.90 5.83
CA GLU A 203 -31.93 -1.55 4.99
C GLU A 203 -31.30 -2.54 4.00
N PHE A 204 -30.15 -2.18 3.43
CA PHE A 204 -29.41 -3.03 2.50
C PHE A 204 -28.98 -4.35 3.14
N ILE A 205 -28.34 -4.32 4.32
CA ILE A 205 -27.85 -5.54 4.98
C ILE A 205 -29.01 -6.46 5.42
N GLU A 206 -30.15 -5.89 5.80
CA GLU A 206 -31.38 -6.63 6.12
C GLU A 206 -31.90 -7.39 4.88
N ARG A 207 -32.03 -6.69 3.75
CA ARG A 207 -32.49 -7.28 2.48
C ARG A 207 -31.48 -8.26 1.91
N ALA A 208 -30.20 -8.00 2.07
CA ALA A 208 -29.14 -8.90 1.64
C ALA A 208 -29.14 -10.20 2.48
N ALA A 209 -29.47 -10.10 3.78
CA ALA A 209 -29.68 -11.29 4.61
C ALA A 209 -30.88 -12.11 4.15
N ASP A 210 -32.00 -11.46 3.84
CA ASP A 210 -33.17 -12.15 3.28
C ASP A 210 -32.84 -12.85 1.96
N LEU A 211 -32.01 -12.22 1.12
CA LEU A 211 -31.54 -12.81 -0.13
C LEU A 211 -30.69 -14.07 0.12
N VAL A 212 -29.73 -14.04 1.04
CA VAL A 212 -28.92 -15.21 1.37
C VAL A 212 -29.79 -16.36 1.90
N VAL A 213 -30.74 -16.04 2.80
CA VAL A 213 -31.68 -17.02 3.36
C VAL A 213 -32.58 -17.62 2.28
N LYS A 214 -33.06 -16.81 1.32
CA LYS A 214 -33.82 -17.29 0.14
C LYS A 214 -33.04 -18.36 -0.64
N TYR A 215 -31.72 -18.22 -0.74
CA TYR A 215 -30.85 -19.18 -1.41
C TYR A 215 -30.41 -20.36 -0.52
N GLY A 216 -30.82 -20.39 0.75
CA GLY A 216 -30.42 -21.41 1.73
C GLY A 216 -28.96 -21.29 2.15
N GLY A 217 -28.41 -20.07 2.10
CA GLY A 217 -27.01 -19.78 2.41
C GLY A 217 -26.74 -19.40 3.86
N SER A 218 -25.50 -18.99 4.12
CA SER A 218 -25.01 -18.45 5.40
C SER A 218 -24.60 -16.98 5.28
N LEU A 219 -24.94 -16.17 6.28
CA LEU A 219 -24.61 -14.74 6.34
C LEU A 219 -23.10 -14.48 6.55
N SER A 220 -22.39 -15.48 7.08
CA SER A 220 -20.93 -15.53 7.20
C SER A 220 -20.44 -16.96 6.92
N GLY A 221 -19.46 -17.10 6.04
CA GLY A 221 -18.81 -18.35 5.69
C GLY A 221 -17.57 -18.61 6.54
N GLU A 222 -16.68 -17.62 6.66
CA GLU A 222 -15.36 -17.77 7.28
C GLU A 222 -15.01 -16.69 8.32
N HIS A 223 -15.57 -15.48 8.22
CA HIS A 223 -15.19 -14.34 9.07
C HIS A 223 -15.78 -14.43 10.49
N GLY A 224 -16.83 -15.22 10.68
CA GLY A 224 -17.63 -15.24 11.89
C GLY A 224 -18.70 -14.15 11.91
N ASP A 225 -19.62 -14.24 12.85
CA ASP A 225 -20.79 -13.37 12.91
C ASP A 225 -20.44 -12.03 13.57
N GLY A 226 -19.77 -12.10 14.73
CA GLY A 226 -19.32 -10.97 15.51
C GLY A 226 -20.43 -9.95 15.78
N GLN A 227 -20.05 -8.68 15.78
CA GLN A 227 -21.00 -7.57 15.88
C GLN A 227 -21.71 -7.30 14.54
N ALA A 228 -21.04 -7.54 13.41
CA ALA A 228 -21.51 -7.11 12.08
C ALA A 228 -22.69 -7.93 11.56
N ARG A 229 -22.82 -9.21 11.95
CA ARG A 229 -23.92 -10.09 11.56
C ARG A 229 -24.86 -10.46 12.70
N GLY A 230 -24.46 -10.25 13.95
CA GLY A 230 -25.21 -10.69 15.13
C GLY A 230 -26.71 -10.35 15.10
N ALA A 231 -27.05 -9.11 14.76
CA ALA A 231 -28.43 -8.64 14.69
C ALA A 231 -29.28 -9.32 13.60
N LEU A 232 -28.64 -9.90 12.57
CA LEU A 232 -29.28 -10.54 11.42
C LEU A 232 -29.46 -12.05 11.61
N LEU A 233 -28.77 -12.65 12.58
CA LEU A 233 -28.83 -14.09 12.88
C LEU A 233 -30.25 -14.64 13.12
N PRO A 234 -31.21 -13.90 13.73
CA PRO A 234 -32.58 -14.38 13.87
C PRO A 234 -33.26 -14.75 12.53
N LYS A 235 -32.89 -14.10 11.42
CA LYS A 235 -33.45 -14.43 10.09
C LYS A 235 -33.01 -15.80 9.60
N MET A 236 -31.79 -16.21 9.94
CA MET A 236 -31.18 -17.45 9.46
C MET A 236 -31.49 -18.64 10.39
N PHE A 237 -31.37 -18.44 11.70
CA PHE A 237 -31.50 -19.51 12.69
C PHE A 237 -32.90 -19.64 13.30
N GLY A 238 -33.72 -18.59 13.22
CA GLY A 238 -35.05 -18.57 13.83
C GLY A 238 -35.03 -18.52 15.36
N PRO A 239 -36.20 -18.40 16.00
CA PRO A 239 -36.31 -18.12 17.44
C PRO A 239 -35.79 -19.26 18.33
N GLU A 240 -35.97 -20.52 17.92
CA GLU A 240 -35.59 -21.70 18.72
C GLU A 240 -34.07 -21.80 18.90
N LEU A 241 -33.32 -21.76 17.81
CA LEU A 241 -31.86 -21.83 17.86
C LEU A 241 -31.25 -20.58 18.50
N MET A 242 -31.84 -19.40 18.24
CA MET A 242 -31.42 -18.18 18.92
C MET A 242 -31.59 -18.27 20.44
N GLN A 243 -32.68 -18.89 20.92
CA GLN A 243 -32.85 -19.13 22.36
C GLN A 243 -31.81 -20.13 22.88
N ALA A 244 -31.55 -21.21 22.15
CA ALA A 244 -30.52 -22.18 22.54
C ALA A 244 -29.12 -21.53 22.65
N PHE A 245 -28.77 -20.58 21.76
CA PHE A 245 -27.52 -19.83 21.87
C PHE A 245 -27.46 -18.94 23.11
N ARG A 246 -28.57 -18.28 23.48
CA ARG A 246 -28.64 -17.50 24.72
C ARG A 246 -28.47 -18.37 25.96
N ASP A 247 -29.19 -19.49 26.02
CA ASP A 247 -29.12 -20.42 27.13
C ASP A 247 -27.71 -20.99 27.28
N PHE A 248 -27.08 -21.40 26.16
CA PHE A 248 -25.70 -21.88 26.14
C PHE A 248 -24.71 -20.82 26.68
N LYS A 249 -24.82 -19.57 26.22
CA LYS A 249 -24.00 -18.46 26.70
C LYS A 249 -24.21 -18.21 28.20
N ALA A 250 -25.45 -18.24 28.69
CA ALA A 250 -25.77 -18.01 30.09
C ALA A 250 -25.19 -19.09 31.02
N VAL A 251 -25.14 -20.35 30.56
CA VAL A 251 -24.49 -21.43 31.33
C VAL A 251 -22.97 -21.24 31.42
N TRP A 252 -22.32 -20.84 30.32
CA TRP A 252 -20.86 -20.72 30.25
C TRP A 252 -20.30 -19.40 30.80
N ASP A 253 -21.04 -18.30 30.65
CA ASP A 253 -20.66 -16.97 31.11
C ASP A 253 -21.86 -16.28 31.79
N PRO A 254 -22.24 -16.71 33.01
CA PRO A 254 -23.41 -16.20 33.71
C PRO A 254 -23.30 -14.72 34.10
N GLN A 255 -22.09 -14.15 34.07
CA GLN A 255 -21.86 -12.73 34.35
C GLN A 255 -21.78 -11.87 33.08
N ASN A 256 -21.87 -12.48 31.89
CA ASN A 256 -21.76 -11.84 30.59
C ASN A 256 -20.50 -10.94 30.43
N LYS A 257 -19.34 -11.42 30.88
CA LYS A 257 -18.06 -10.68 30.80
C LYS A 257 -17.23 -11.02 29.57
N MET A 258 -17.52 -12.15 28.93
CA MET A 258 -16.79 -12.67 27.78
C MET A 258 -17.40 -12.14 26.49
N ASN A 259 -16.76 -11.12 25.91
CA ASN A 259 -17.14 -10.50 24.63
C ASN A 259 -18.66 -10.20 24.51
N PRO A 260 -19.24 -9.39 25.41
CA PRO A 260 -20.68 -9.13 25.44
C PRO A 260 -21.16 -8.38 24.19
N HIS A 261 -22.43 -8.61 23.81
CA HIS A 261 -23.11 -8.00 22.64
C HIS A 261 -22.59 -8.47 21.26
N LYS A 262 -21.90 -9.61 21.18
CA LYS A 262 -21.41 -10.16 19.91
C LYS A 262 -22.13 -11.47 19.60
N ALA A 263 -22.19 -11.80 18.30
CA ALA A 263 -22.85 -12.96 17.76
C ALA A 263 -24.33 -13.01 18.16
N ALA A 264 -24.82 -14.16 18.62
CA ALA A 264 -26.25 -14.45 18.80
C ALA A 264 -26.89 -13.87 20.08
N VAL A 265 -26.14 -13.23 20.98
CA VAL A 265 -26.67 -12.80 22.29
C VAL A 265 -26.63 -11.28 22.42
N ASP A 266 -27.82 -10.69 22.42
CA ASP A 266 -28.12 -9.26 22.60
C ASP A 266 -27.14 -8.34 21.85
N PRO A 267 -26.99 -8.53 20.52
CA PRO A 267 -26.08 -7.73 19.73
C PRO A 267 -26.55 -6.27 19.63
N TYR A 268 -25.60 -5.33 19.58
CA TYR A 268 -25.94 -3.94 19.23
C TYR A 268 -26.55 -3.87 17.84
N ALA A 269 -27.29 -2.80 17.54
CA ALA A 269 -27.74 -2.60 16.17
C ALA A 269 -26.52 -2.39 15.24
N PRO A 270 -26.56 -2.84 13.97
CA PRO A 270 -25.44 -2.70 13.04
C PRO A 270 -24.98 -1.26 12.82
N THR A 271 -25.83 -0.28 13.12
CA THR A 271 -25.58 1.15 12.97
C THR A 271 -25.30 1.89 14.28
N GLU A 272 -25.30 1.21 15.43
CA GLU A 272 -25.25 1.86 16.75
C GLU A 272 -23.86 2.38 17.12
N ASN A 273 -22.81 1.62 16.82
CA ASN A 273 -21.43 1.90 17.22
C ASN A 273 -20.52 1.99 15.98
N LEU A 274 -20.97 2.70 14.95
CA LEU A 274 -20.18 2.83 13.74
C LEU A 274 -18.92 3.65 13.99
N ARG A 275 -17.78 3.16 13.49
CA ARG A 275 -16.52 3.92 13.46
C ARG A 275 -16.68 5.25 12.70
N LEU A 276 -17.53 5.24 11.69
CA LEU A 276 -17.88 6.39 10.86
C LEU A 276 -19.39 6.57 11.02
N GLY A 277 -19.81 7.69 11.61
CA GLY A 277 -21.20 8.03 11.85
C GLY A 277 -21.58 9.38 11.25
N ALA A 278 -22.86 9.75 11.34
CA ALA A 278 -23.33 11.08 10.93
C ALA A 278 -22.73 12.22 11.76
N ASP A 279 -22.23 11.88 12.94
CA ASP A 279 -21.49 12.73 13.87
C ASP A 279 -19.96 12.72 13.63
N TYR A 280 -19.45 11.90 12.70
CA TYR A 280 -18.04 11.85 12.35
C TYR A 280 -17.53 13.19 11.82
N LYS A 281 -16.81 13.91 12.68
CA LYS A 281 -16.28 15.25 12.42
C LYS A 281 -14.82 15.31 12.88
N PRO A 282 -13.89 14.67 12.14
CA PRO A 282 -12.48 14.70 12.49
C PRO A 282 -11.94 16.13 12.46
N GLN A 283 -10.91 16.40 13.25
CA GLN A 283 -10.07 17.56 13.03
C GLN A 283 -9.48 17.50 11.60
N ASP A 284 -9.58 18.60 10.86
CA ASP A 284 -9.00 18.75 9.52
C ASP A 284 -8.22 20.08 9.44
N PRO A 285 -7.08 20.18 10.15
CA PRO A 285 -6.29 21.40 10.17
C PRO A 285 -5.59 21.64 8.82
N PRO A 286 -5.14 22.88 8.54
CA PRO A 286 -4.31 23.15 7.38
C PRO A 286 -3.05 22.27 7.39
N THR A 287 -2.76 21.64 6.26
CA THR A 287 -1.59 20.78 6.10
C THR A 287 -0.60 21.36 5.09
N HIS A 288 0.68 20.99 5.24
CA HIS A 288 1.69 21.37 4.25
C HIS A 288 1.58 20.54 2.98
N PHE A 289 1.34 19.23 3.11
CA PHE A 289 0.98 18.39 1.97
C PHE A 289 -0.48 18.62 1.57
N ALA A 290 -0.74 18.61 0.26
CA ALA A 290 -2.05 18.88 -0.30
C ALA A 290 -2.92 17.62 -0.49
N PHE A 291 -2.43 16.41 -0.15
CA PHE A 291 -3.16 15.14 -0.27
C PHE A 291 -4.07 15.01 -1.51
N PRO A 292 -3.52 15.16 -2.73
CA PRO A 292 -4.32 15.27 -3.96
C PRO A 292 -5.15 14.03 -4.25
N ASP A 293 -4.69 12.88 -3.77
CA ASP A 293 -5.34 11.59 -3.95
C ASP A 293 -6.45 11.32 -2.90
N ASP A 294 -6.61 12.21 -1.90
CA ASP A 294 -7.57 12.13 -0.78
C ASP A 294 -8.45 13.38 -0.65
N GLN A 295 -8.71 14.05 -1.78
CA GLN A 295 -9.53 15.28 -1.84
C GLN A 295 -9.02 16.41 -0.94
N GLY A 296 -7.70 16.51 -0.74
CA GLY A 296 -7.12 17.59 0.05
C GLY A 296 -7.10 17.37 1.55
N SER A 297 -7.58 16.22 2.06
CA SER A 297 -7.74 16.02 3.51
C SER A 297 -6.82 14.94 4.06
N PHE A 298 -6.10 15.29 5.12
CA PHE A 298 -5.31 14.34 5.91
C PHE A 298 -6.20 13.35 6.66
N ALA A 299 -7.36 13.79 7.14
CA ALA A 299 -8.33 12.90 7.77
C ALA A 299 -8.81 11.81 6.81
N LYS A 300 -9.11 12.16 5.55
CA LYS A 300 -9.44 11.17 4.51
C LYS A 300 -8.26 10.24 4.20
N ALA A 301 -7.04 10.77 4.13
CA ALA A 301 -5.83 9.97 3.94
C ALA A 301 -5.63 8.92 5.05
N SER A 302 -5.93 9.27 6.31
CA SER A 302 -5.85 8.35 7.46
C SER A 302 -6.80 7.15 7.35
N LEU A 303 -7.91 7.28 6.61
CA LEU A 303 -8.91 6.24 6.42
C LEU A 303 -8.51 5.18 5.37
N ARG A 304 -7.41 5.36 4.64
CA ARG A 304 -6.93 4.35 3.67
C ARG A 304 -6.58 3.01 4.31
N CYS A 305 -6.25 2.99 5.60
CA CYS A 305 -5.97 1.74 6.29
C CYS A 305 -7.27 1.02 6.67
N ILE A 306 -7.60 -0.03 5.91
CA ILE A 306 -8.74 -0.94 6.15
C ILE A 306 -8.40 -2.11 7.10
N GLY A 307 -7.22 -2.07 7.74
CA GLY A 307 -6.91 -3.06 8.78
C GLY A 307 -6.43 -4.44 8.33
N VAL A 308 -6.15 -4.69 7.05
CA VAL A 308 -5.73 -6.00 6.47
C VAL A 308 -4.62 -6.72 7.25
N GLY A 309 -3.72 -5.97 7.90
CA GLY A 309 -2.62 -6.56 8.66
C GLY A 309 -1.45 -7.05 7.81
N ALA A 310 -1.40 -6.73 6.51
CA ALA A 310 -0.27 -7.04 5.63
C ALA A 310 1.08 -6.44 6.09
N CYS A 311 1.05 -5.48 7.01
CA CYS A 311 2.24 -4.90 7.64
C CYS A 311 2.78 -5.70 8.83
N ARG A 312 2.05 -6.73 9.31
CA ARG A 312 2.43 -7.58 10.45
C ARG A 312 3.27 -8.79 10.01
N LYS A 313 4.21 -8.56 9.11
CA LYS A 313 5.14 -9.58 8.63
C LYS A 313 6.35 -9.65 9.57
N SER A 314 6.96 -10.82 9.69
CA SER A 314 8.17 -11.03 10.50
C SER A 314 9.40 -11.42 9.69
N THR A 315 9.24 -11.94 8.47
CA THR A 315 10.34 -12.58 7.71
C THR A 315 10.58 -12.01 6.31
N GLU A 316 9.55 -11.53 5.62
CA GLU A 316 9.64 -11.15 4.20
C GLU A 316 9.09 -9.75 3.93
N GLY A 317 9.62 -9.12 2.87
CA GLY A 317 9.26 -7.76 2.45
C GLY A 317 9.97 -6.66 3.24
N THR A 318 9.69 -5.42 2.88
CA THR A 318 10.27 -4.23 3.52
C THR A 318 9.26 -3.56 4.46
N MET A 319 7.95 -3.79 4.28
CA MET A 319 6.92 -3.26 5.18
C MET A 319 6.64 -4.26 6.33
N CYS A 320 6.87 -3.95 7.61
CA CYS A 320 7.33 -2.72 8.26
C CYS A 320 8.49 -3.08 9.23
N PRO A 321 9.72 -2.54 9.08
CA PRO A 321 10.88 -3.10 9.78
C PRO A 321 10.83 -2.87 11.29
N SER A 322 10.21 -1.78 11.74
CA SER A 322 10.00 -1.52 13.16
C SER A 322 9.09 -2.58 13.81
N TYR A 323 8.02 -3.00 13.12
CA TYR A 323 7.19 -4.10 13.61
C TYR A 323 7.97 -5.42 13.56
N MET A 324 8.74 -5.69 12.50
CA MET A 324 9.55 -6.93 12.43
C MET A 324 10.54 -7.04 13.59
N ALA A 325 11.08 -5.91 14.06
CA ALA A 325 12.02 -5.88 15.18
C ALA A 325 11.34 -5.92 16.56
N THR A 326 10.18 -5.29 16.71
CA THR A 326 9.52 -5.11 18.03
C THR A 326 8.38 -6.07 18.27
N LEU A 327 7.71 -6.52 17.21
CA LEU A 327 6.44 -7.25 17.20
C LEU A 327 5.27 -6.50 17.86
N GLU A 328 5.43 -5.20 18.13
CA GLU A 328 4.44 -4.33 18.75
C GLU A 328 3.52 -3.67 17.71
N GLU A 329 2.21 -3.79 17.89
CA GLU A 329 1.20 -3.37 16.91
C GLU A 329 1.30 -1.88 16.55
N GLU A 330 1.60 -1.02 17.53
CA GLU A 330 1.76 0.43 17.35
C GLU A 330 2.87 0.81 16.36
N HIS A 331 3.86 -0.07 16.19
CA HIS A 331 4.98 0.11 15.25
C HIS A 331 4.72 -0.52 13.88
N SER A 332 3.51 -1.04 13.64
CA SER A 332 3.07 -1.47 12.31
C SER A 332 2.45 -0.31 11.52
N THR A 333 2.36 -0.45 10.20
CA THR A 333 1.65 0.53 9.35
C THR A 333 0.21 0.75 9.81
N ARG A 334 -0.49 -0.34 10.18
CA ARG A 334 -1.88 -0.30 10.65
C ARG A 334 -2.02 0.39 12.00
N GLY A 335 -1.14 0.05 12.96
CA GLY A 335 -1.15 0.68 14.27
C GLY A 335 -0.91 2.19 14.19
N ARG A 336 0.08 2.61 13.41
CA ARG A 336 0.35 4.04 13.16
C ARG A 336 -0.81 4.76 12.49
N ALA A 337 -1.42 4.14 11.47
CA ALA A 337 -2.60 4.71 10.81
C ALA A 337 -3.77 4.84 11.79
N ARG A 338 -3.97 3.85 12.68
CA ARG A 338 -5.00 3.92 13.72
C ARG A 338 -4.73 5.04 14.71
N LEU A 339 -3.50 5.19 15.20
CA LEU A 339 -3.12 6.26 16.13
C LEU A 339 -3.35 7.65 15.53
N LEU A 340 -2.99 7.85 14.25
CA LEU A 340 -3.27 9.11 13.55
C LEU A 340 -4.78 9.35 13.38
N TRP A 341 -5.56 8.31 13.09
CA TRP A 341 -7.01 8.43 13.01
C TRP A 341 -7.63 8.83 14.36
N GLU A 342 -7.21 8.17 15.46
CA GLU A 342 -7.66 8.47 16.83
C GLU A 342 -7.30 9.89 17.25
N MET A 343 -6.09 10.34 16.90
CA MET A 343 -5.62 11.70 17.14
C MET A 343 -6.55 12.73 16.50
N LEU A 344 -7.01 12.48 15.27
CA LEU A 344 -7.93 13.38 14.55
C LEU A 344 -9.36 13.30 15.10
N GLN A 345 -9.79 12.20 15.71
CA GLN A 345 -11.10 12.12 16.36
C GLN A 345 -11.12 12.82 17.72
N SER A 346 -9.99 12.81 18.44
CA SER A 346 -9.87 13.40 19.79
C SER A 346 -10.79 12.77 20.86
N GLU A 347 -11.25 11.54 20.66
CA GLU A 347 -12.01 10.78 21.66
C GLU A 347 -11.07 10.10 22.66
N VAL A 348 -10.15 9.27 22.15
CA VAL A 348 -9.16 8.53 22.94
C VAL A 348 -7.83 9.29 23.04
N VAL A 349 -7.32 9.80 21.91
CA VAL A 349 -6.07 10.57 21.86
C VAL A 349 -6.41 12.07 21.86
N GLN A 350 -6.48 12.66 23.04
CA GLN A 350 -7.01 14.02 23.23
C GLN A 350 -5.96 15.13 23.00
N ASP A 351 -4.67 14.82 23.11
CA ASP A 351 -3.59 15.79 22.93
C ASP A 351 -3.37 16.21 21.46
N GLY A 352 -4.10 15.59 20.52
CA GLY A 352 -4.01 15.88 19.09
C GLY A 352 -2.56 15.82 18.58
N TRP A 353 -2.14 16.82 17.83
CA TRP A 353 -0.80 16.93 17.25
C TRP A 353 0.34 17.04 18.26
N LYS A 354 0.02 17.22 19.55
CA LYS A 354 1.00 17.26 20.65
C LYS A 354 1.17 15.90 21.33
N SER A 355 0.46 14.86 20.88
CA SER A 355 0.49 13.55 21.52
C SER A 355 1.88 12.91 21.47
N GLU A 356 2.42 12.63 22.66
CA GLU A 356 3.65 11.87 22.84
C GLU A 356 3.53 10.42 22.39
N GLN A 357 2.35 9.81 22.57
CA GLN A 357 2.10 8.43 22.16
C GLN A 357 2.15 8.29 20.63
N VAL A 358 1.52 9.24 19.90
CA VAL A 358 1.62 9.27 18.44
C VAL A 358 3.07 9.52 18.01
N LYS A 359 3.77 10.44 18.69
CA LYS A 359 5.17 10.76 18.43
C LYS A 359 6.09 9.54 18.59
N GLN A 360 5.95 8.78 19.67
CA GLN A 360 6.72 7.55 19.94
C GLN A 360 6.51 6.51 18.84
N ALA A 361 5.26 6.28 18.42
CA ALA A 361 4.96 5.36 17.32
C ALA A 361 5.61 5.82 16.01
N MET A 362 5.63 7.13 15.74
CA MET A 362 6.25 7.71 14.55
C MET A 362 7.79 7.69 14.58
N ASP A 363 8.44 7.75 15.74
CA ASP A 363 9.90 7.84 15.83
C ASP A 363 10.63 6.64 15.24
N LEU A 364 10.08 5.42 15.40
CA LEU A 364 10.65 4.21 14.81
C LEU A 364 10.31 4.00 13.33
N CYS A 365 9.50 4.87 12.72
CA CYS A 365 9.21 4.78 11.30
C CYS A 365 10.39 5.31 10.49
N LEU A 366 10.96 4.46 9.64
CA LEU A 366 12.11 4.80 8.78
C LEU A 366 11.76 5.66 7.57
N SER A 367 10.50 6.06 7.40
CA SER A 367 10.02 6.81 6.23
C SER A 367 10.42 6.18 4.87
N CYS A 368 10.56 4.85 4.80
CA CYS A 368 11.05 4.13 3.62
C CYS A 368 10.03 4.02 2.49
N LYS A 369 8.78 4.44 2.71
CA LYS A 369 7.63 4.30 1.79
C LYS A 369 7.31 2.86 1.34
N ALA A 370 7.87 1.83 1.98
CA ALA A 370 7.46 0.44 1.72
C ALA A 370 5.96 0.24 1.98
N CYS A 371 5.36 0.99 2.91
CA CYS A 371 3.91 0.99 3.10
C CYS A 371 3.14 1.52 1.89
N LYS A 372 3.68 2.48 1.14
CA LYS A 372 3.02 3.00 -0.05
C LYS A 372 3.04 1.99 -1.21
N SER A 373 4.13 1.23 -1.35
CA SER A 373 4.32 0.28 -2.45
C SER A 373 3.82 -1.14 -2.15
N GLU A 374 4.05 -1.65 -0.93
CA GLU A 374 3.70 -3.03 -0.55
C GLU A 374 2.32 -3.14 0.10
N CYS A 375 1.76 -2.07 0.68
CA CYS A 375 0.41 -2.13 1.23
C CYS A 375 -0.61 -2.15 0.09
N PRO A 376 -1.58 -3.07 0.11
CA PRO A 376 -2.62 -3.14 -0.91
C PRO A 376 -3.42 -1.83 -1.03
N THR A 377 -3.50 -1.01 0.04
CA THR A 377 -4.27 0.25 0.04
C THR A 377 -3.43 1.53 -0.14
N ASN A 378 -2.14 1.41 -0.51
CA ASN A 378 -1.23 2.54 -0.78
C ASN A 378 -1.18 3.59 0.35
N VAL A 379 -1.15 3.12 1.60
CA VAL A 379 -1.01 3.99 2.77
C VAL A 379 0.41 4.59 2.78
N ASP A 380 0.52 5.91 2.84
CA ASP A 380 1.82 6.60 2.83
C ASP A 380 2.20 7.15 4.21
N LEU A 381 2.57 6.23 5.12
CA LEU A 381 2.99 6.61 6.49
C LEU A 381 4.22 7.53 6.51
N ALA A 382 5.05 7.53 5.46
CA ALA A 382 6.20 8.44 5.41
C ALA A 382 5.72 9.90 5.29
N THR A 383 4.76 10.16 4.40
CA THR A 383 4.14 11.49 4.27
C THR A 383 3.36 11.84 5.53
N TYR A 384 2.58 10.90 6.09
CA TYR A 384 1.76 11.17 7.28
C TYR A 384 2.62 11.49 8.51
N ARG A 385 3.72 10.76 8.68
CA ARG A 385 4.72 11.05 9.72
C ARG A 385 5.33 12.43 9.54
N SER A 386 5.71 12.78 8.32
CA SER A 386 6.34 14.07 8.05
C SER A 386 5.40 15.22 8.39
N GLU A 387 4.13 15.11 7.97
CA GLU A 387 3.07 16.07 8.31
C GLU A 387 2.89 16.15 9.84
N PHE A 388 2.70 15.02 10.51
CA PHE A 388 2.59 14.97 11.98
C PHE A 388 3.77 15.63 12.69
N LEU A 389 5.00 15.32 12.30
CA LEU A 389 6.18 15.92 12.92
C LEU A 389 6.29 17.41 12.66
N SER A 390 5.80 17.91 11.51
CA SER A 390 5.77 19.35 11.23
C SER A 390 4.94 20.07 12.30
N HIS A 391 3.70 19.64 12.48
CA HIS A 391 2.76 20.18 13.48
C HIS A 391 3.23 19.95 14.93
N TYR A 392 3.72 18.75 15.24
CA TYR A 392 4.24 18.45 16.58
C TYR A 392 5.33 19.44 17.02
N TYR A 393 6.25 19.77 16.11
CA TYR A 393 7.35 20.71 16.36
C TYR A 393 7.02 22.20 16.12
N GLU A 394 5.75 22.57 15.91
CA GLU A 394 5.32 23.97 16.03
C GLU A 394 5.29 24.41 17.50
N THR A 395 5.02 23.48 18.40
CA THR A 395 4.94 23.73 19.85
C THR A 395 6.05 23.06 20.65
N HIS A 396 6.81 22.15 20.04
CA HIS A 396 7.96 21.48 20.65
C HIS A 396 9.28 21.86 19.98
N SER A 397 10.35 21.87 20.75
CA SER A 397 11.70 22.03 20.21
C SER A 397 12.16 20.77 19.49
N ARG A 398 12.70 20.94 18.28
CA ARG A 398 13.35 19.82 17.57
C ARG A 398 14.64 19.42 18.29
N PRO A 399 14.94 18.12 18.41
CA PRO A 399 16.16 17.67 19.07
C PRO A 399 17.40 17.97 18.20
N LEU A 400 18.60 18.00 18.80
CA LEU A 400 19.82 18.40 18.11
C LEU A 400 20.13 17.55 16.86
N GLN A 401 19.85 16.24 16.92
CA GLN A 401 20.01 15.35 15.78
C GLN A 401 19.18 15.76 14.56
N ALA A 402 18.03 16.41 14.76
CA ALA A 402 17.22 16.92 13.65
C ALA A 402 17.96 17.98 12.83
N TYR A 403 18.70 18.86 13.49
CA TYR A 403 19.51 19.88 12.83
C TYR A 403 20.81 19.31 12.27
N ALA A 404 21.42 18.34 12.94
CA ALA A 404 22.63 17.68 12.47
C ALA A 404 22.39 16.86 11.18
N PHE A 405 21.34 16.03 11.16
CA PHE A 405 21.04 15.16 10.02
C PHE A 405 20.11 15.81 8.99
N GLY A 406 19.12 16.59 9.43
CA GLY A 406 18.20 17.28 8.53
C GLY A 406 18.90 18.30 7.62
N MET A 407 19.96 18.96 8.10
CA MET A 407 20.76 19.93 7.34
C MET A 407 22.11 19.38 6.86
N ILE A 408 22.21 18.05 6.68
CA ILE A 408 23.47 17.40 6.28
C ILE A 408 24.04 17.97 4.97
N ASP A 409 23.20 18.45 4.06
CA ASP A 409 23.62 19.13 2.82
C ASP A 409 24.44 20.39 3.10
N ARG A 410 24.01 21.21 4.07
CA ARG A 410 24.68 22.45 4.47
C ARG A 410 26.00 22.15 5.17
N TRP A 411 25.99 21.18 6.09
CA TRP A 411 27.20 20.78 6.80
C TRP A 411 28.22 20.14 5.86
N ALA A 412 27.78 19.29 4.93
CA ALA A 412 28.64 18.69 3.93
C ALA A 412 29.23 19.74 2.98
N ARG A 413 28.43 20.74 2.57
CA ARG A 413 28.93 21.87 1.79
C ARG A 413 30.03 22.64 2.51
N LEU A 414 29.83 22.96 3.80
CA LEU A 414 30.84 23.67 4.58
C LEU A 414 32.10 22.82 4.78
N ALA A 415 31.93 21.54 5.14
CA ALA A 415 33.03 20.60 5.30
C ALA A 415 33.85 20.40 4.02
N SER A 416 33.22 20.49 2.84
CA SER A 416 33.89 20.33 1.55
C SER A 416 34.92 21.43 1.22
N VAL A 417 34.94 22.54 1.96
CA VAL A 417 35.98 23.59 1.83
C VAL A 417 37.32 23.09 2.35
N ALA A 418 37.32 22.32 3.45
CA ALA A 418 38.52 21.77 4.08
C ALA A 418 38.28 20.32 4.56
N PRO A 419 38.07 19.36 3.64
CA PRO A 419 37.61 18.01 3.99
C PRO A 419 38.60 17.26 4.89
N ARG A 420 39.91 17.50 4.76
CA ARG A 420 40.93 16.90 5.62
C ARG A 420 40.77 17.32 7.09
N LEU A 421 40.52 18.61 7.33
CA LEU A 421 40.30 19.14 8.67
C LEU A 421 38.97 18.65 9.25
N ALA A 422 37.90 18.67 8.45
CA ALA A 422 36.60 18.13 8.85
C ALA A 422 36.67 16.65 9.21
N ASN A 423 37.36 15.84 8.40
CA ASN A 423 37.57 14.42 8.67
C ASN A 423 38.43 14.19 9.91
N PHE A 424 39.48 14.98 10.13
CA PHE A 424 40.30 14.90 11.33
C PHE A 424 39.47 15.21 12.58
N ALA A 425 38.71 16.31 12.57
CA ALA A 425 37.86 16.70 13.70
C ALA A 425 36.78 15.64 13.99
N ASN A 426 36.07 15.16 12.97
CA ASN A 426 34.99 14.17 13.14
C ASN A 426 35.49 12.79 13.62
N ASN A 427 36.74 12.45 13.37
CA ASN A 427 37.31 11.14 13.72
C ASN A 427 38.35 11.23 14.85
N ALA A 428 38.51 12.39 15.49
CA ALA A 428 39.44 12.55 16.61
C ALA A 428 38.97 11.73 17.83
N PRO A 429 39.91 11.13 18.60
CA PRO A 429 39.57 10.45 19.85
C PRO A 429 38.80 11.36 20.81
N GLY A 430 37.74 10.85 21.44
CA GLY A 430 36.89 11.62 22.37
C GLY A 430 35.77 12.44 21.69
N VAL A 431 36.03 13.06 20.53
CA VAL A 431 34.99 13.83 19.79
C VAL A 431 33.84 12.93 19.37
N ARG A 432 34.14 11.69 18.93
CA ARG A 432 33.11 10.69 18.58
C ARG A 432 32.20 10.33 19.75
N GLN A 433 32.74 10.25 20.98
CA GLN A 433 31.95 9.93 22.17
C GLN A 433 31.05 11.10 22.56
N ILE A 434 31.57 12.33 22.48
CA ILE A 434 30.80 13.55 22.75
C ILE A 434 29.68 13.72 21.72
N LEU A 435 30.00 13.63 20.43
CA LEU A 435 29.00 13.70 19.35
C LEU A 435 28.01 12.55 19.43
N GLY A 436 28.47 11.34 19.77
CA GLY A 436 27.63 10.17 19.91
C GLY A 436 26.60 10.34 21.02
N SER A 437 27.02 10.85 22.18
CA SER A 437 26.12 11.16 23.30
C SER A 437 25.17 12.32 22.97
N ALA A 438 25.67 13.42 22.38
CA ALA A 438 24.85 14.60 22.08
C ALA A 438 23.82 14.38 20.97
N LEU A 439 24.12 13.52 19.99
CA LEU A 439 23.25 13.23 18.84
C LEU A 439 22.52 11.89 18.95
N HIS A 440 22.63 11.18 20.08
CA HIS A 440 22.05 9.85 20.30
C HIS A 440 22.44 8.83 19.23
N LEU A 441 23.71 8.82 18.82
CA LEU A 441 24.22 7.85 17.84
C LEU A 441 24.59 6.54 18.53
N ALA A 442 24.17 5.43 17.91
CA ALA A 442 24.59 4.09 18.33
C ALA A 442 26.13 3.96 18.28
N PRO A 443 26.79 3.45 19.34
CA PRO A 443 28.27 3.39 19.43
C PRO A 443 28.96 2.67 18.27
N GLU A 444 28.29 1.71 17.65
CA GLU A 444 28.79 0.90 16.54
C GLU A 444 28.87 1.69 15.22
N ARG A 445 28.17 2.83 15.13
CA ARG A 445 28.11 3.63 13.89
C ARG A 445 29.36 4.47 13.71
N GLN A 446 29.85 4.49 12.48
CA GLN A 446 31.00 5.30 12.06
C GLN A 446 30.50 6.57 11.37
N ILE A 447 31.16 7.70 11.65
CA ILE A 447 30.87 8.95 10.96
C ILE A 447 31.46 8.88 9.55
N PRO A 448 30.68 9.12 8.49
CA PRO A 448 31.17 9.04 7.13
C PRO A 448 32.25 10.11 6.86
N ARG A 449 33.21 9.77 6.00
CA ARG A 449 34.32 10.67 5.63
C ARG A 449 33.98 11.46 4.39
N PHE A 450 34.24 12.76 4.43
CA PHE A 450 34.12 13.65 3.27
C PHE A 450 35.21 13.34 2.24
N ALA A 451 34.83 13.34 0.97
CA ALA A 451 35.75 13.14 -0.14
C ALA A 451 36.70 14.34 -0.27
N PRO A 452 37.98 14.12 -0.66
CA PRO A 452 38.93 15.22 -0.91
C PRO A 452 38.50 16.16 -2.04
N GLN A 453 37.74 15.64 -2.99
CA GLN A 453 37.19 16.36 -4.13
C GLN A 453 35.71 15.98 -4.27
N THR A 454 34.83 16.96 -4.40
CA THR A 454 33.41 16.68 -4.65
C THR A 454 33.15 16.34 -6.12
N PHE A 455 32.09 15.59 -6.41
CA PHE A 455 31.70 15.28 -7.80
C PHE A 455 31.48 16.56 -8.62
N ARG A 456 30.84 17.59 -8.06
CA ARG A 456 30.64 18.88 -8.75
C ARG A 456 31.95 19.61 -9.05
N GLN A 457 32.95 19.53 -8.17
CA GLN A 457 34.28 20.07 -8.45
C GLN A 457 34.96 19.31 -9.58
N TRP A 458 34.82 17.97 -9.63
CA TRP A 458 35.28 17.13 -10.73
C TRP A 458 34.60 17.50 -12.06
N ALA A 459 33.27 17.62 -12.08
CA ALA A 459 32.50 17.96 -13.28
C ALA A 459 32.92 19.32 -13.85
N ARG A 460 33.13 20.32 -12.98
CA ARG A 460 33.66 21.64 -13.38
C ARG A 460 35.06 21.57 -13.96
N ARG A 461 35.96 20.74 -13.41
CA ARG A 461 37.32 20.55 -13.97
C ARG A 461 37.29 19.90 -15.36
N ARG A 462 36.36 18.95 -15.58
CA ARG A 462 36.12 18.31 -16.89
C ARG A 462 35.28 19.15 -17.86
N ARG A 463 34.88 20.37 -17.48
CA ARG A 463 34.03 21.27 -18.30
C ARG A 463 32.71 20.63 -18.71
N VAL A 464 32.13 19.80 -17.84
CA VAL A 464 30.78 19.24 -18.03
C VAL A 464 29.77 20.39 -18.09
N PRO A 465 28.83 20.40 -19.06
CA PRO A 465 27.83 21.46 -19.17
C PRO A 465 26.95 21.61 -17.92
N ASP A 466 26.52 22.85 -17.65
CA ASP A 466 25.55 23.15 -16.59
C ASP A 466 24.16 22.67 -16.99
N ALA A 467 23.48 21.96 -16.10
CA ALA A 467 22.12 21.49 -16.30
C ALA A 467 21.15 22.64 -16.60
N ALA A 468 21.36 23.85 -16.08
CA ALA A 468 20.48 24.99 -16.37
C ALA A 468 20.43 25.38 -17.87
N MET A 469 21.46 24.99 -18.64
CA MET A 469 21.55 25.23 -20.09
C MET A 469 21.07 24.03 -20.93
N ALA A 470 20.64 22.94 -20.29
CA ALA A 470 20.10 21.78 -21.00
C ALA A 470 18.77 22.13 -21.70
N GLY A 471 18.52 21.50 -22.85
CA GLY A 471 17.35 21.74 -23.72
C GLY A 471 17.59 22.74 -24.86
N GLY A 472 18.71 23.47 -24.84
CA GLY A 472 19.05 24.53 -25.80
C GLY A 472 19.76 24.09 -27.08
N THR A 473 20.14 22.82 -27.24
CA THR A 473 20.90 22.32 -28.40
C THR A 473 20.02 21.59 -29.43
N SER A 474 20.57 21.32 -30.62
CA SER A 474 19.85 20.71 -31.75
C SER A 474 19.48 19.23 -31.56
N ASN A 475 20.09 18.53 -30.59
CA ASN A 475 19.86 17.10 -30.36
C ASN A 475 19.26 16.81 -28.98
N ARG A 476 18.06 17.34 -28.73
CA ARG A 476 17.34 17.22 -27.45
C ARG A 476 17.12 15.79 -26.96
N SER A 477 17.03 14.82 -27.88
CA SER A 477 16.77 13.41 -27.53
C SER A 477 17.94 12.70 -26.86
N ARG A 478 19.14 13.27 -26.87
CA ARG A 478 20.34 12.70 -26.24
C ARG A 478 20.76 13.40 -24.96
N GLN A 479 20.02 14.40 -24.48
CA GLN A 479 20.40 15.15 -23.30
C GLN A 479 19.91 14.48 -22.03
N VAL A 480 20.74 14.50 -20.99
CA VAL A 480 20.39 13.99 -19.66
C VAL A 480 21.03 14.85 -18.57
N ILE A 481 20.29 15.10 -17.50
CA ILE A 481 20.82 15.73 -16.29
C ILE A 481 21.21 14.62 -15.32
N LEU A 482 22.48 14.57 -14.92
CA LEU A 482 22.91 13.73 -13.81
C LEU A 482 22.82 14.52 -12.51
N TRP A 483 21.88 14.13 -11.64
CA TRP A 483 21.65 14.76 -10.35
C TRP A 483 22.77 14.43 -9.37
N ALA A 484 23.43 15.48 -8.86
CA ALA A 484 24.48 15.37 -7.85
C ALA A 484 23.85 15.41 -6.44
N ASP A 485 23.38 14.27 -5.94
CA ASP A 485 22.84 14.18 -4.57
C ASP A 485 23.92 14.41 -3.50
N THR A 486 23.48 14.64 -2.25
CA THR A 486 24.38 14.99 -1.15
C THR A 486 25.43 13.92 -0.86
N PHE A 487 25.07 12.63 -0.93
CA PHE A 487 25.98 11.55 -0.56
C PHE A 487 27.01 11.29 -1.66
N ASN A 488 26.56 11.14 -2.90
CA ASN A 488 27.45 10.94 -4.02
C ASN A 488 28.28 12.20 -4.31
N ASN A 489 27.78 13.41 -4.05
CA ASN A 489 28.60 14.60 -4.26
C ASN A 489 29.72 14.79 -3.21
N TYR A 490 29.42 14.60 -1.93
CA TYR A 490 30.33 14.97 -0.83
C TYR A 490 31.10 13.81 -0.21
N PHE A 491 30.62 12.57 -0.33
CA PHE A 491 31.22 11.40 0.35
C PHE A 491 31.71 10.36 -0.67
N HIS A 492 30.91 10.04 -1.69
CA HIS A 492 31.21 8.99 -2.67
C HIS A 492 31.17 9.49 -4.14
N PRO A 493 32.03 10.47 -4.52
CA PRO A 493 32.02 11.08 -5.85
C PRO A 493 32.26 10.09 -7.00
N HIS A 494 33.09 9.08 -6.78
CA HIS A 494 33.39 8.04 -7.77
C HIS A 494 32.14 7.34 -8.32
N THR A 495 31.06 7.22 -7.53
CA THR A 495 29.79 6.63 -7.98
C THR A 495 29.11 7.51 -9.03
N SER A 496 29.09 8.83 -8.84
CA SER A 496 28.59 9.77 -9.85
C SER A 496 29.53 9.92 -11.05
N GLU A 497 30.84 9.80 -10.85
CA GLU A 497 31.82 9.78 -11.95
C GLU A 497 31.59 8.56 -12.85
N ALA A 498 31.41 7.36 -12.27
CA ALA A 498 31.09 6.15 -13.02
C ALA A 498 29.74 6.26 -13.75
N ALA A 499 28.70 6.80 -13.11
CA ALA A 499 27.41 7.01 -13.76
C ALA A 499 27.51 8.00 -14.94
N TYR A 500 28.31 9.06 -14.80
CA TYR A 500 28.60 9.97 -15.90
C TYR A 500 29.26 9.24 -17.08
N GLU A 501 30.25 8.38 -16.80
CA GLU A 501 30.95 7.60 -17.82
C GLU A 501 30.02 6.61 -18.54
N VAL A 502 29.18 5.90 -17.79
CA VAL A 502 28.15 5.00 -18.35
C VAL A 502 27.17 5.74 -19.25
N LEU A 503 26.62 6.87 -18.79
CA LEU A 503 25.67 7.66 -19.60
C LEU A 503 26.33 8.23 -20.85
N THR A 504 27.58 8.70 -20.74
CA THR A 504 28.35 9.20 -21.89
C THR A 504 28.64 8.08 -22.89
N HIS A 505 29.03 6.89 -22.40
CA HIS A 505 29.30 5.72 -23.23
C HIS A 505 28.03 5.21 -23.93
N ALA A 506 26.87 5.29 -23.26
CA ALA A 506 25.57 5.03 -23.85
C ALA A 506 25.12 6.08 -24.88
N GLY A 507 25.93 7.13 -25.14
CA GLY A 507 25.72 8.12 -26.19
C GLY A 507 24.94 9.37 -25.76
N PHE A 508 24.74 9.58 -24.45
CA PHE A 508 24.05 10.76 -23.93
C PHE A 508 24.99 11.93 -23.65
N GLU A 509 24.50 13.14 -23.90
CA GLU A 509 25.10 14.40 -23.48
C GLU A 509 24.72 14.70 -22.03
N VAL A 510 25.64 14.40 -21.11
CA VAL A 510 25.40 14.55 -19.67
C VAL A 510 25.68 15.98 -19.21
N SER A 511 24.73 16.57 -18.50
CA SER A 511 24.86 17.86 -17.82
C SER A 511 24.69 17.69 -16.31
N VAL A 512 25.29 18.58 -15.51
CA VAL A 512 25.22 18.52 -14.04
C VAL A 512 24.83 19.89 -13.49
N PRO A 513 23.89 20.01 -12.52
CA PRO A 513 23.49 21.31 -12.01
C PRO A 513 24.62 22.11 -11.39
N ALA A 514 24.80 23.35 -11.86
CA ALA A 514 25.66 24.32 -11.19
C ALA A 514 25.01 24.85 -9.92
N GLY A 515 25.84 25.20 -8.94
CA GLY A 515 25.38 25.60 -7.61
C GLY A 515 24.90 24.44 -6.72
N HIS A 516 24.65 24.77 -5.45
CA HIS A 516 24.22 23.80 -4.45
C HIS A 516 22.70 23.63 -4.51
N LEU A 517 22.24 22.53 -5.10
CA LEU A 517 20.85 22.08 -5.09
C LEU A 517 20.75 20.76 -4.35
N CYS A 518 19.73 20.60 -3.50
CA CYS A 518 19.48 19.38 -2.74
C CYS A 518 17.98 19.07 -2.77
N CYS A 519 17.64 17.80 -2.89
CA CYS A 519 16.25 17.33 -2.85
C CYS A 519 15.61 17.53 -1.46
N GLY A 520 16.42 17.75 -0.42
CA GLY A 520 15.93 18.01 0.94
C GLY A 520 15.39 16.78 1.67
N ARG A 521 15.63 15.55 1.17
CA ARG A 521 15.05 14.31 1.72
C ARG A 521 15.17 14.18 3.26
N PRO A 522 16.30 14.50 3.91
CA PRO A 522 16.41 14.40 5.37
C PRO A 522 15.49 15.36 6.14
N LEU A 523 15.06 16.48 5.53
CA LEU A 523 14.18 17.46 6.18
C LEU A 523 12.81 16.87 6.53
N TYR A 524 12.29 15.98 5.67
CA TYR A 524 11.00 15.31 5.90
C TYR A 524 11.01 14.40 7.12
N ASP A 525 12.15 13.77 7.42
CA ASP A 525 12.27 12.86 8.57
C ASP A 525 12.20 13.58 9.92
N PHE A 526 12.34 14.90 9.92
CA PHE A 526 12.25 15.77 11.10
C PHE A 526 11.14 16.83 10.99
N GLY A 527 10.19 16.65 10.06
CA GLY A 527 9.06 17.57 9.86
C GLY A 527 9.51 19.00 9.54
N MET A 528 10.61 19.21 8.82
CA MET A 528 11.07 20.54 8.39
C MET A 528 10.51 20.87 6.99
N ILE A 529 9.18 20.80 6.83
CA ILE A 529 8.52 20.82 5.52
C ILE A 529 8.69 22.17 4.80
N ASP A 530 8.57 23.29 5.51
CA ASP A 530 8.76 24.62 4.90
C ASP A 530 10.11 24.78 4.20
N ARG A 531 11.17 24.24 4.82
CA ARG A 531 12.52 24.26 4.24
C ARG A 531 12.61 23.34 3.03
N ALA A 532 11.96 22.17 3.09
CA ALA A 532 11.90 21.26 1.97
C ALA A 532 11.16 21.90 0.78
N GLN A 533 10.04 22.60 1.03
CA GLN A 533 9.33 23.38 0.01
C GLN A 533 10.20 24.47 -0.60
N ALA A 534 10.93 25.24 0.21
CA ALA A 534 11.86 26.26 -0.29
C ALA A 534 12.96 25.66 -1.19
N TYR A 535 13.50 24.49 -0.84
CA TYR A 535 14.49 23.78 -1.66
C TYR A 535 13.91 23.35 -3.00
N LEU A 536 12.70 22.78 -2.99
CA LEU A 536 12.01 22.33 -4.20
C LEU A 536 11.65 23.51 -5.11
N GLN A 537 11.17 24.62 -4.55
CA GLN A 537 10.92 25.85 -5.31
C GLN A 537 12.19 26.39 -5.98
N GLU A 538 13.34 26.33 -5.28
CA GLU A 538 14.61 26.72 -5.88
C GLU A 538 15.00 25.81 -7.06
N ILE A 539 14.76 24.50 -6.93
CA ILE A 539 14.99 23.52 -8.00
C ILE A 539 14.08 23.80 -9.20
N LEU A 540 12.77 23.93 -8.98
CA LEU A 540 11.80 24.24 -10.04
C LEU A 540 12.12 25.56 -10.75
N ARG A 541 12.66 26.55 -10.03
CA ARG A 541 13.09 27.82 -10.62
C ARG A 541 14.38 27.68 -11.42
N LYS A 542 15.40 27.00 -10.90
CA LYS A 542 16.71 26.89 -11.56
C LYS A 542 16.72 25.92 -12.74
N LEU A 543 15.86 24.90 -12.70
CA LEU A 543 15.73 23.91 -13.76
C LEU A 543 14.49 24.12 -14.64
N ALA A 544 13.84 25.29 -14.58
CA ALA A 544 12.64 25.59 -15.35
C ALA A 544 12.81 25.29 -16.85
N GLY A 545 13.87 25.83 -17.48
CA GLY A 545 14.16 25.63 -18.90
C GLY A 545 14.30 24.15 -19.29
N PRO A 546 15.17 23.38 -18.62
CA PRO A 546 15.30 21.94 -18.86
C PRO A 546 14.02 21.13 -18.61
N ILE A 547 13.27 21.46 -17.54
CA ILE A 547 11.99 20.80 -17.22
C ILE A 547 10.98 21.06 -18.36
N ASP A 548 10.91 22.29 -18.85
CA ASP A 548 10.03 22.66 -19.97
C ASP A 548 10.47 22.04 -21.29
N ALA A 549 11.78 21.86 -21.48
CA ALA A 549 12.35 21.18 -22.63
C ALA A 549 12.21 19.65 -22.60
N GLY A 550 11.73 19.07 -21.50
CA GLY A 550 11.52 17.63 -21.38
C GLY A 550 12.78 16.83 -21.04
N VAL A 551 13.84 17.47 -20.54
CA VAL A 551 15.14 16.81 -20.31
C VAL A 551 15.05 15.83 -19.13
N PRO A 552 15.36 14.54 -19.32
CA PRO A 552 15.38 13.56 -18.22
C PRO A 552 16.41 13.90 -17.14
N ILE A 553 16.06 13.64 -15.88
CA ILE A 553 16.95 13.73 -14.72
C ILE A 553 17.22 12.33 -14.18
N VAL A 554 18.48 11.91 -14.22
CA VAL A 554 18.96 10.66 -13.63
C VAL A 554 19.47 10.92 -12.22
N VAL A 555 18.94 10.15 -11.27
CA VAL A 555 19.28 10.21 -9.84
C VAL A 555 19.86 8.86 -9.41
N LEU A 556 20.98 8.88 -8.70
CA LEU A 556 21.61 7.65 -8.19
C LEU A 556 21.06 7.24 -6.82
N GLU A 557 20.69 8.22 -6.00
CA GLU A 557 20.09 8.01 -4.68
C GLU A 557 18.56 7.84 -4.79
N PRO A 558 18.00 6.64 -4.56
CA PRO A 558 16.55 6.40 -4.67
C PRO A 558 15.72 7.30 -3.75
N SER A 559 16.27 7.69 -2.61
CA SER A 559 15.58 8.57 -1.66
C SER A 559 15.42 10.00 -2.19
N CYS A 560 16.32 10.49 -3.05
CA CYS A 560 16.09 11.76 -3.76
C CYS A 560 15.09 11.58 -4.92
N ALA A 561 15.13 10.44 -5.61
CA ALA A 561 14.16 10.14 -6.66
C ALA A 561 12.73 10.09 -6.11
N SER A 562 12.53 9.55 -4.89
CA SER A 562 11.21 9.56 -4.24
C SER A 562 10.70 10.98 -4.04
N VAL A 563 11.54 11.91 -3.57
CA VAL A 563 11.14 13.31 -3.36
C VAL A 563 10.58 13.94 -4.64
N PHE A 564 11.28 13.78 -5.76
CA PHE A 564 10.80 14.33 -7.03
C PHE A 564 9.56 13.59 -7.55
N ARG A 565 9.44 12.30 -7.24
CA ARG A 565 8.33 11.47 -7.74
C ARG A 565 7.03 11.61 -6.94
N ASP A 566 7.14 11.80 -5.63
CA ASP A 566 6.04 11.67 -4.68
C ASP A 566 5.79 12.96 -3.91
N GLU A 567 6.77 13.43 -3.14
CA GLU A 567 6.65 14.59 -2.26
C GLU A 567 6.41 15.87 -3.04
N LEU A 568 7.11 16.05 -4.16
CA LEU A 568 6.98 17.23 -5.02
C LEU A 568 5.56 17.41 -5.54
N ARG A 569 4.93 16.34 -6.05
CA ARG A 569 3.52 16.33 -6.48
C ARG A 569 2.58 16.61 -5.31
N SER A 570 2.91 16.08 -4.14
CA SER A 570 2.07 16.22 -2.94
C SER A 570 2.15 17.63 -2.33
N LEU A 571 3.27 18.35 -2.50
CA LEU A 571 3.46 19.72 -2.02
C LEU A 571 3.02 20.78 -3.03
N PHE A 572 3.14 20.50 -4.33
CA PHE A 572 2.83 21.45 -5.41
C PHE A 572 1.93 20.81 -6.49
N PRO A 573 0.72 20.33 -6.14
CA PRO A 573 -0.14 19.63 -7.09
C PRO A 573 -0.62 20.50 -8.26
N SER A 574 -0.61 21.82 -8.11
CA SER A 574 -1.05 22.79 -9.12
C SER A 574 0.09 23.38 -9.96
N ASP A 575 1.35 23.00 -9.71
CA ASP A 575 2.49 23.45 -10.53
C ASP A 575 2.79 22.41 -11.61
N ASP A 576 2.52 22.73 -12.87
CA ASP A 576 2.76 21.82 -14.01
C ASP A 576 4.23 21.35 -14.09
N ARG A 577 5.18 22.17 -13.61
CA ARG A 577 6.60 21.79 -13.59
C ARG A 577 6.86 20.66 -12.59
N ALA A 578 6.09 20.58 -11.50
CA ALA A 578 6.18 19.48 -10.55
C ALA A 578 5.81 18.14 -11.21
N GLU A 579 4.71 18.10 -11.96
CA GLU A 579 4.28 16.89 -12.67
C GLU A 579 5.24 16.53 -13.83
N ARG A 580 5.78 17.53 -14.53
CA ARG A 580 6.81 17.32 -15.57
C ARG A 580 8.08 16.70 -14.95
N LEU A 581 8.62 17.32 -13.90
CA LEU A 581 9.82 16.84 -13.22
C LEU A 581 9.63 15.43 -12.64
N ARG A 582 8.45 15.14 -12.07
CA ARG A 582 8.08 13.78 -11.63
C ARG A 582 8.22 12.76 -12.76
N LYS A 583 7.66 13.04 -13.94
CA LYS A 583 7.73 12.14 -15.12
C LYS A 583 9.13 12.05 -15.72
N GLN A 584 9.94 13.08 -15.55
CA GLN A 584 11.30 13.18 -16.08
C GLN A 584 12.37 12.61 -15.13
N THR A 585 12.02 12.25 -13.88
CA THR A 585 12.97 11.72 -12.92
C THR A 585 13.10 10.21 -13.08
N PHE A 586 14.33 9.70 -13.22
CA PHE A 586 14.65 8.29 -13.35
C PHE A 586 15.77 7.87 -12.39
N VAL A 587 15.72 6.64 -11.89
CA VAL A 587 16.93 5.98 -11.39
C VAL A 587 17.78 5.49 -12.58
N LEU A 588 19.08 5.35 -12.42
CA LEU A 588 20.00 5.04 -13.53
C LEU A 588 19.59 3.77 -14.32
N SER A 589 19.27 2.68 -13.62
CA SER A 589 18.87 1.42 -14.26
C SER A 589 17.60 1.58 -15.09
N GLU A 590 16.57 2.20 -14.52
CA GLU A 590 15.29 2.48 -15.20
C GLU A 590 15.49 3.38 -16.43
N PHE A 591 16.38 4.37 -16.32
CA PHE A 591 16.70 5.25 -17.45
C PHE A 591 17.34 4.47 -18.60
N LEU A 592 18.35 3.65 -18.32
CA LEU A 592 19.05 2.87 -19.33
C LEU A 592 18.11 1.85 -20.00
N GLU A 593 17.29 1.15 -19.23
CA GLU A 593 16.33 0.19 -19.76
C GLU A 593 15.32 0.84 -20.72
N ARG A 594 14.86 2.06 -20.40
CA ARG A 594 13.84 2.76 -21.21
C ARG A 594 14.42 3.53 -22.39
N GLN A 595 15.56 4.20 -22.20
CA GLN A 595 16.11 5.15 -23.16
C GLN A 595 17.30 4.58 -23.95
N ALA A 596 17.88 3.48 -23.48
CA ALA A 596 18.97 2.78 -24.14
C ALA A 596 18.83 1.25 -24.03
N PRO A 597 17.70 0.65 -24.50
CA PRO A 597 17.39 -0.77 -24.30
C PRO A 597 18.41 -1.73 -24.95
N HIS A 598 19.23 -1.23 -25.88
CA HIS A 598 20.27 -2.01 -26.57
C HIS A 598 21.68 -1.76 -26.01
N TYR A 599 21.81 -0.96 -24.95
CA TYR A 599 23.10 -0.67 -24.33
C TYR A 599 23.61 -1.88 -23.55
N VAL A 600 24.86 -2.25 -23.81
CA VAL A 600 25.59 -3.29 -23.07
C VAL A 600 26.84 -2.62 -22.48
N PRO A 601 26.99 -2.59 -21.14
CA PRO A 601 28.06 -1.85 -20.46
C PRO A 601 29.46 -2.42 -20.65
#